data_AF-A0A1C5VZR4-F1
#
_entry.id   AF-A0A1C5VZR4-F1
#
_cell.length_a   1.000
_cell.length_b   1.000
_cell.length_c   1.000
_cell.angle_alpha   90.00
_cell.angle_beta   90.00
_cell.angle_gamma   90.00
#
_symmetry.space_group_name_H-M   'P 1'
#
loop_
_entity.id
_entity.type
_entity.pdbx_description
1 polymer ?
#
loop_
_entity_poly.entity_id
_entity_poly.type
_entity_poly.pdbx_seq_one_letter_code
_entity_poly.pdbx_strand_id
1 'polypeptide(L)'
;MEIGTITTGNELVNKLISNTLWGQRSNYLSVPTDCPQRNERLGWTADTQVFAETGSFFANTSSFFHKWMRDMMDTQSATGGFPGVAPLAQYGGEMMRVGWADAGIIVPWTVWKQYGDTDIINSCWDSMEKYMNHVNETRYDHNLLKEENRNYQWADWLSYEPLESCGGGAFHKDAKGKRTPLPDAIDYWNYLSASYWVIDAGMMRDMAVATGRDASRYENMVSEAKAYIRNKFLNANGEFKTSVLNTMQTPALFALKNGIVEGKAKDDMIIRLRKNFADHGNCLQTGFLGTSILMPVLTENGMSDIAWELLLQRKNPSWLYSVDNGATTIWERWNSYMIEKGMGPRGMNSFNHYAYGVVCEWIWESVAGIASDPSNPGFRHIIMKPVPDKRLGSVNAVYNSASGLIKSAWRYEGDKWIWEFTIPEGCTASVTVPGESEPKEYVAGSYNIVR
;
A
#
# COMPACT_ATOMS: atom_id res chain seq x y z
N MET A 1 15.58 10.80 14.31
CA MET A 1 14.69 9.66 13.96
C MET A 1 13.54 10.20 13.15
N GLU A 2 12.76 11.13 13.69
CA GLU A 2 11.69 11.80 12.93
C GLU A 2 12.25 12.79 11.92
N ILE A 3 11.70 12.75 10.71
CA ILE A 3 12.15 13.57 9.57
C ILE A 3 11.01 14.30 8.88
N GLY A 4 9.75 13.90 9.11
CA GLY A 4 8.58 14.55 8.52
C GLY A 4 7.54 14.97 9.56
N THR A 5 7.02 16.18 9.40
CA THR A 5 5.85 16.69 10.13
C THR A 5 4.81 17.17 9.14
N ILE A 6 3.55 16.78 9.35
CA ILE A 6 2.41 17.24 8.56
C ILE A 6 1.24 17.60 9.48
N THR A 7 0.64 18.76 9.24
CA THR A 7 -0.53 19.28 9.96
C THR A 7 -1.55 19.79 8.96
N THR A 8 -2.83 19.66 9.27
CA THR A 8 -3.95 20.04 8.40
C THR A 8 -4.90 20.97 9.14
N GLY A 9 -5.83 21.60 8.40
CA GLY A 9 -6.92 22.38 8.98
C GLY A 9 -8.05 21.55 9.60
N ASN A 10 -7.95 20.22 9.64
CA ASN A 10 -8.95 19.33 10.23
C ASN A 10 -8.38 18.54 11.42
N GLU A 11 -8.94 18.78 12.61
CA GLU A 11 -8.46 18.15 13.85
C GLU A 11 -8.59 16.62 13.87
N LEU A 12 -9.61 16.05 13.22
CA LEU A 12 -9.77 14.60 13.17
C LEU A 12 -8.73 13.95 12.25
N VAL A 13 -8.38 14.61 11.15
CA VAL A 13 -7.28 14.17 10.27
C VAL A 13 -5.93 14.33 10.98
N ASN A 14 -5.72 15.43 11.72
CA ASN A 14 -4.52 15.59 12.56
C ASN A 14 -4.44 14.50 13.64
N LYS A 15 -5.58 14.11 14.22
CA LYS A 15 -5.64 13.01 15.18
C LYS A 15 -5.32 11.67 14.53
N LEU A 16 -5.82 11.41 13.32
CA LEU A 16 -5.46 10.22 12.53
C LEU A 16 -3.95 10.16 12.25
N ILE A 17 -3.35 11.25 11.79
CA ILE A 17 -1.89 11.36 11.57
C ILE A 17 -1.12 11.06 12.88
N SER A 18 -1.56 11.65 14.00
CA SER A 18 -0.96 11.38 15.31
C SER A 18 -1.08 9.91 15.71
N ASN A 19 -2.24 9.28 15.47
CA ASN A 19 -2.48 7.87 15.74
C ASN A 19 -1.57 6.96 14.89
N THR A 20 -1.34 7.30 13.62
CA THR A 20 -0.38 6.62 12.74
C THR A 20 1.03 6.71 13.29
N LEU A 21 1.49 7.91 13.66
CA LEU A 21 2.83 8.11 14.22
C LEU A 21 3.04 7.32 15.52
N TRP A 22 2.06 7.33 16.42
CA TRP A 22 2.11 6.52 17.65
C TRP A 22 2.10 5.02 17.36
N GLY A 23 1.35 4.59 16.33
CA GLY A 23 1.34 3.21 15.86
C GLY A 23 2.71 2.75 15.38
N GLN A 24 3.40 3.56 14.56
CA GLN A 24 4.77 3.28 14.13
C GLN A 24 5.74 3.25 15.31
N ARG A 25 5.76 4.29 16.14
CA ARG A 25 6.67 4.38 17.30
C ARG A 25 6.56 3.18 18.23
N SER A 26 5.35 2.66 18.43
CA SER A 26 5.11 1.53 19.31
C SER A 26 5.62 0.20 18.75
N ASN A 27 5.77 0.10 17.43
CA ASN A 27 6.03 -1.17 16.75
C ASN A 27 7.37 -1.23 16.01
N TYR A 28 8.07 -0.12 15.84
CA TYR A 28 9.40 -0.11 15.23
C TYR A 28 10.47 -0.32 16.32
N LEU A 29 10.43 -1.51 16.94
CA LEU A 29 11.25 -1.89 18.08
C LEU A 29 12.15 -3.08 17.71
N SER A 30 13.36 -2.79 17.22
CA SER A 30 14.32 -3.77 16.65
C SER A 30 13.87 -4.51 15.38
N VAL A 31 12.56 -4.76 15.23
CA VAL A 31 11.88 -5.31 14.05
C VAL A 31 10.52 -4.60 13.92
N PRO A 32 9.91 -4.52 12.73
CA PRO A 32 8.61 -3.89 12.51
C PRO A 32 7.48 -4.83 12.97
N THR A 33 7.08 -4.74 14.24
CA THR A 33 6.12 -5.68 14.84
C THR A 33 4.68 -5.40 14.43
N ASP A 34 3.84 -6.42 14.23
CA ASP A 34 2.39 -6.26 14.01
C ASP A 34 1.69 -5.40 15.08
N CYS A 35 1.92 -5.76 16.35
CA CYS A 35 1.39 -5.05 17.49
C CYS A 35 2.31 -5.19 18.71
N PRO A 36 2.31 -4.24 19.67
CA PRO A 36 3.27 -4.25 20.76
C PRO A 36 2.77 -4.96 22.04
N GLN A 37 1.48 -5.31 22.13
CA GLN A 37 0.85 -5.67 23.40
C GLN A 37 0.57 -7.16 23.60
N ARG A 38 0.07 -7.89 22.59
CA ARG A 38 -0.35 -9.30 22.75
C ARG A 38 0.84 -10.25 22.67
N ASN A 39 0.59 -11.55 22.82
CA ASN A 39 1.57 -12.62 22.69
C ASN A 39 1.92 -12.91 21.21
N GLU A 40 2.30 -11.86 20.48
CA GLU A 40 2.70 -11.92 19.07
C GLU A 40 3.95 -11.06 18.88
N ARG A 41 3.83 -9.75 18.60
CA ARG A 41 4.96 -8.81 18.53
C ARG A 41 6.03 -9.28 17.54
N LEU A 42 5.57 -9.68 16.36
CA LEU A 42 6.36 -10.35 15.35
C LEU A 42 6.52 -9.46 14.13
N GLY A 43 7.66 -9.59 13.44
CA GLY A 43 7.98 -8.87 12.21
C GLY A 43 7.15 -9.33 11.01
N TRP A 44 5.83 -9.10 11.05
CA TRP A 44 4.89 -9.50 10.03
C TRP A 44 5.15 -8.74 8.72
N THR A 45 5.31 -9.49 7.64
CA THR A 45 5.89 -8.96 6.40
C THR A 45 4.91 -8.12 5.59
N ALA A 46 3.63 -8.49 5.50
CA ALA A 46 2.65 -7.64 4.81
C ALA A 46 2.40 -6.32 5.52
N ASP A 47 2.27 -6.33 6.85
CA ASP A 47 2.17 -5.11 7.65
C ASP A 47 3.30 -4.15 7.30
N THR A 48 4.51 -4.68 7.30
CA THR A 48 5.71 -3.91 7.01
C THR A 48 5.68 -3.33 5.61
N GLN A 49 5.39 -4.13 4.58
CA GLN A 49 5.42 -3.64 3.19
C GLN A 49 4.31 -2.62 2.90
N VAL A 50 3.09 -2.83 3.41
CA VAL A 50 2.01 -1.85 3.21
C VAL A 50 2.27 -0.52 3.91
N PHE A 51 3.10 -0.50 4.95
CA PHE A 51 3.37 0.70 5.73
C PHE A 51 4.75 1.33 5.48
N ALA A 52 5.66 0.64 4.78
CA ALA A 52 7.06 1.05 4.63
C ALA A 52 7.19 2.47 4.08
N GLU A 53 6.37 2.83 3.08
CA GLU A 53 6.37 4.15 2.46
C GLU A 53 5.92 5.23 3.46
N THR A 54 4.75 5.05 4.08
CA THR A 54 4.23 5.95 5.11
C THR A 54 5.24 6.15 6.24
N GLY A 55 5.81 5.06 6.76
CA GLY A 55 6.76 5.11 7.86
C GLY A 55 8.03 5.87 7.52
N SER A 56 8.43 5.87 6.25
CA SER A 56 9.63 6.56 5.74
C SER A 56 9.44 8.07 5.60
N PHE A 57 8.20 8.56 5.47
CA PHE A 57 7.93 10.00 5.57
C PHE A 57 8.05 10.50 7.01
N PHE A 58 7.59 9.73 8.00
CA PHE A 58 7.60 10.17 9.40
C PHE A 58 8.99 10.04 10.05
N ALA A 59 9.72 8.95 9.76
CA ALA A 59 11.01 8.68 10.36
C ALA A 59 12.05 8.22 9.31
N ASN A 60 13.33 8.46 9.59
CA ASN A 60 14.41 7.85 8.82
C ASN A 60 14.45 6.34 9.16
N THR A 61 13.97 5.52 8.23
CA THR A 61 13.85 4.07 8.35
C THR A 61 14.96 3.30 7.64
N SER A 62 15.90 3.97 6.95
CA SER A 62 16.92 3.33 6.11
C SER A 62 17.68 2.24 6.87
N SER A 63 18.41 2.58 7.95
CA SER A 63 19.20 1.59 8.70
C SER A 63 18.33 0.52 9.37
N PHE A 64 17.10 0.86 9.76
CA PHE A 64 16.16 -0.08 10.36
C PHE A 64 15.75 -1.16 9.36
N PHE A 65 15.43 -0.78 8.12
CA PHE A 65 15.08 -1.72 7.06
C PHE A 65 16.28 -2.48 6.50
N HIS A 66 17.48 -1.90 6.44
CA HIS A 66 18.71 -2.66 6.16
C HIS A 66 18.90 -3.82 7.13
N LYS A 67 18.70 -3.57 8.43
CA LYS A 67 18.77 -4.62 9.45
C LYS A 67 17.67 -5.65 9.25
N TRP A 68 16.42 -5.22 9.11
CA TRP A 68 15.30 -6.15 9.01
C TRP A 68 15.32 -6.99 7.73
N MET A 69 15.79 -6.41 6.61
CA MET A 69 15.98 -7.16 5.37
C MET A 69 17.04 -8.25 5.50
N ARG A 70 18.02 -8.10 6.41
CA ARG A 70 18.91 -9.20 6.77
C ARG A 70 18.16 -10.34 7.45
N ASP A 71 17.27 -10.04 8.39
CA ASP A 71 16.42 -11.05 9.04
C ASP A 71 15.54 -11.79 8.00
N MET A 72 15.02 -11.07 7.00
CA MET A 72 14.26 -11.63 5.88
C MET A 72 15.10 -12.59 5.03
N MET A 73 16.33 -12.20 4.66
CA MET A 73 17.25 -13.03 3.88
C MET A 73 17.72 -14.26 4.66
N ASP A 74 18.04 -14.11 5.95
CA ASP A 74 18.43 -15.22 6.83
C ASP A 74 17.31 -16.26 6.99
N THR A 75 16.06 -15.85 6.76
CA THR A 75 14.86 -16.68 6.87
C THR A 75 14.36 -17.22 5.51
N GLN A 76 14.89 -16.72 4.40
CA GLN A 76 14.40 -17.07 3.07
C GLN A 76 14.50 -18.58 2.80
N SER A 77 13.47 -19.14 2.18
CA SER A 77 13.42 -20.57 1.87
C SER A 77 14.45 -20.97 0.81
N ALA A 78 14.71 -22.28 0.72
CA ALA A 78 15.56 -22.85 -0.32
C ALA A 78 15.01 -22.61 -1.74
N THR A 79 13.69 -22.46 -1.92
CA THR A 79 13.04 -22.11 -3.20
C THR A 79 13.04 -20.61 -3.47
N GLY A 80 13.34 -19.76 -2.49
CA GLY A 80 13.36 -18.30 -2.63
C GLY A 80 12.16 -17.59 -2.02
N GLY A 81 11.21 -18.33 -1.45
CA GLY A 81 10.07 -17.74 -0.74
C GLY A 81 10.49 -17.01 0.53
N PHE A 82 9.84 -15.87 0.79
CA PHE A 82 10.01 -15.09 2.02
C PHE A 82 8.90 -15.39 3.03
N PRO A 83 9.22 -15.41 4.33
CA PRO A 83 8.27 -15.84 5.35
C PRO A 83 7.12 -14.85 5.56
N GLY A 84 6.05 -15.31 6.20
CA GLY A 84 5.05 -14.41 6.78
C GLY A 84 5.58 -13.53 7.92
N VAL A 85 6.64 -13.96 8.60
CA VAL A 85 7.27 -13.24 9.72
C VAL A 85 8.77 -13.37 9.64
N ALA A 86 9.51 -12.26 9.81
CA ALA A 86 10.96 -12.27 9.96
C ALA A 86 11.42 -11.46 11.18
N PRO A 87 12.29 -12.01 12.05
CA PRO A 87 12.79 -13.40 12.06
C PRO A 87 11.70 -14.45 12.36
N LEU A 88 11.90 -15.71 11.96
CA LEU A 88 10.97 -16.80 12.31
C LEU A 88 10.75 -16.92 13.82
N ALA A 89 9.49 -17.17 14.19
CA ALA A 89 9.09 -17.39 15.57
C ALA A 89 7.95 -18.44 15.61
N GLN A 90 6.90 -18.19 16.41
CA GLN A 90 5.72 -19.06 16.46
C GLN A 90 4.96 -19.13 15.11
N TYR A 91 5.16 -18.13 14.24
CA TYR A 91 4.64 -18.06 12.87
C TYR A 91 5.79 -17.84 11.88
N GLY A 92 5.47 -17.87 10.57
CA GLY A 92 6.44 -17.62 9.48
C GLY A 92 6.84 -18.87 8.68
N GLY A 93 6.22 -20.03 8.94
CA GLY A 93 6.49 -21.25 8.17
C GLY A 93 5.90 -21.23 6.75
N GLU A 94 5.00 -20.31 6.46
CA GLU A 94 4.41 -20.08 5.15
C GLU A 94 5.24 -19.08 4.34
N MET A 95 5.78 -19.51 3.19
CA MET A 95 6.88 -18.83 2.50
C MET A 95 6.49 -18.14 1.19
N MET A 96 5.25 -18.31 0.72
CA MET A 96 4.79 -17.78 -0.58
C MET A 96 3.38 -17.20 -0.46
N ARG A 97 3.11 -16.50 0.65
CA ARG A 97 1.82 -15.87 0.86
C ARG A 97 1.76 -14.50 0.21
N VAL A 98 0.81 -14.32 -0.70
CA VAL A 98 0.66 -13.07 -1.47
C VAL A 98 0.45 -11.88 -0.55
N GLY A 99 1.22 -10.82 -0.80
CA GLY A 99 1.30 -9.60 0.00
C GLY A 99 2.28 -9.68 1.17
N TRP A 100 2.63 -10.88 1.63
CA TRP A 100 3.58 -11.09 2.73
C TRP A 100 4.98 -11.37 2.18
N ALA A 101 5.12 -12.37 1.32
CA ALA A 101 6.41 -12.72 0.73
C ALA A 101 6.99 -11.57 -0.12
N ASP A 102 6.12 -10.81 -0.76
CA ASP A 102 6.41 -9.66 -1.62
C ASP A 102 7.11 -8.51 -0.87
N ALA A 103 7.04 -8.49 0.47
CA ALA A 103 7.80 -7.56 1.30
C ALA A 103 9.32 -7.63 1.04
N GLY A 104 9.81 -8.80 0.60
CA GLY A 104 11.20 -9.00 0.22
C GLY A 104 11.64 -8.18 -1.00
N ILE A 105 10.70 -7.73 -1.84
CA ILE A 105 10.94 -6.83 -2.99
C ILE A 105 10.54 -5.40 -2.66
N ILE A 106 9.35 -5.22 -2.08
CA ILE A 106 8.72 -3.92 -1.89
C ILE A 106 9.50 -3.07 -0.90
N VAL A 107 9.99 -3.64 0.21
CA VAL A 107 10.72 -2.87 1.24
C VAL A 107 12.06 -2.36 0.70
N PRO A 108 12.93 -3.16 0.05
CA PRO A 108 14.13 -2.64 -0.60
C PRO A 108 13.84 -1.55 -1.64
N TRP A 109 12.81 -1.74 -2.47
CA TRP A 109 12.42 -0.75 -3.48
C TRP A 109 11.99 0.58 -2.84
N THR A 110 11.17 0.54 -1.77
CA THR A 110 10.77 1.74 -1.03
C THR A 110 11.95 2.45 -0.38
N VAL A 111 12.88 1.72 0.25
CA VAL A 111 14.10 2.32 0.84
C VAL A 111 14.93 3.01 -0.22
N TRP A 112 15.17 2.35 -1.35
CA TRP A 112 15.88 2.94 -2.47
C TRP A 112 15.17 4.18 -3.00
N LYS A 113 13.86 4.09 -3.28
CA LYS A 113 13.06 5.22 -3.78
C LYS A 113 13.15 6.43 -2.83
N GLN A 114 12.90 6.23 -1.54
CA GLN A 114 12.83 7.30 -0.56
C GLN A 114 14.19 7.93 -0.21
N TYR A 115 15.26 7.13 -0.20
CA TYR A 115 16.58 7.58 0.28
C TYR A 115 17.67 7.65 -0.80
N GLY A 116 17.40 7.18 -2.02
CA GLY A 116 18.40 7.07 -3.08
C GLY A 116 19.49 6.03 -2.78
N ASP A 117 19.19 5.10 -1.86
CA ASP A 117 20.09 4.09 -1.32
C ASP A 117 20.13 2.87 -2.24
N THR A 118 21.20 2.72 -3.02
CA THR A 118 21.40 1.55 -3.88
C THR A 118 22.07 0.38 -3.17
N ASP A 119 22.59 0.59 -1.95
CA ASP A 119 23.25 -0.47 -1.17
C ASP A 119 22.23 -1.49 -0.66
N ILE A 120 21.01 -1.06 -0.32
CA ILE A 120 19.90 -1.98 0.02
C ILE A 120 19.60 -2.92 -1.15
N ILE A 121 19.59 -2.40 -2.39
CA ILE A 121 19.35 -3.18 -3.60
C ILE A 121 20.46 -4.21 -3.76
N ASN A 122 21.72 -3.76 -3.71
CA ASN A 122 22.87 -4.63 -3.91
C ASN A 122 22.95 -5.74 -2.87
N SER A 123 22.61 -5.43 -1.61
CA SER A 123 22.64 -6.40 -0.53
C SER A 123 21.53 -7.44 -0.62
N CYS A 124 20.37 -7.07 -1.18
CA CYS A 124 19.20 -7.96 -1.28
C CYS A 124 19.07 -8.67 -2.64
N TRP A 125 19.86 -8.28 -3.65
CA TRP A 125 19.63 -8.64 -5.05
C TRP A 125 19.48 -10.15 -5.29
N ASP A 126 20.42 -10.96 -4.79
CA ASP A 126 20.41 -12.41 -5.03
C ASP A 126 19.16 -13.08 -4.42
N SER A 127 18.76 -12.65 -3.23
CA SER A 127 17.52 -13.12 -2.58
C SER A 127 16.28 -12.67 -3.35
N MET A 128 16.23 -11.42 -3.80
CA MET A 128 15.12 -10.89 -4.61
C MET A 128 15.01 -11.62 -5.95
N GLU A 129 16.12 -11.89 -6.62
CA GLU A 129 16.15 -12.64 -7.88
C GLU A 129 15.65 -14.07 -7.69
N LYS A 130 16.10 -14.74 -6.61
CA LYS A 130 15.64 -16.09 -6.27
C LYS A 130 14.12 -16.15 -6.05
N TYR A 131 13.57 -15.19 -5.32
CA TYR A 131 12.12 -15.05 -5.14
C TYR A 131 11.40 -14.86 -6.48
N MET A 132 11.86 -13.93 -7.31
CA MET A 132 11.24 -13.66 -8.60
C MET A 132 11.35 -14.82 -9.58
N ASN A 133 12.41 -15.62 -9.52
CA ASN A 133 12.53 -16.86 -10.28
C ASN A 133 11.40 -17.82 -9.91
N HIS A 134 11.17 -18.05 -8.62
CA HIS A 134 10.12 -18.94 -8.12
C HIS A 134 8.71 -18.42 -8.44
N VAL A 135 8.46 -17.12 -8.25
CA VAL A 135 7.21 -16.46 -8.66
C VAL A 135 6.94 -16.67 -10.15
N ASN A 136 7.94 -16.43 -10.99
CA ASN A 136 7.81 -16.61 -12.43
C ASN A 136 7.56 -18.09 -12.78
N GLU A 137 8.39 -19.02 -12.30
CA GLU A 137 8.28 -20.47 -12.59
C GLU A 137 6.92 -21.05 -12.23
N THR A 138 6.35 -20.61 -11.10
CA THR A 138 5.05 -21.08 -10.60
C THR A 138 3.88 -20.21 -11.06
N ARG A 139 4.14 -19.12 -11.80
CA ARG A 139 3.15 -18.07 -12.12
C ARG A 139 2.44 -17.53 -10.88
N TYR A 140 3.10 -17.64 -9.73
CA TYR A 140 2.55 -17.38 -8.40
C TYR A 140 1.21 -18.12 -8.14
N ASP A 141 0.98 -19.27 -8.78
CA ASP A 141 -0.29 -19.99 -8.69
C ASP A 141 -0.41 -20.76 -7.37
N HIS A 142 -1.48 -20.48 -6.63
CA HIS A 142 -1.81 -21.08 -5.35
C HIS A 142 -1.82 -22.62 -5.40
N ASN A 143 -2.30 -23.24 -6.48
CA ASN A 143 -2.38 -24.69 -6.55
C ASN A 143 -1.01 -25.35 -6.65
N LEU A 144 -0.05 -24.66 -7.28
CA LEU A 144 1.35 -25.10 -7.35
C LEU A 144 2.07 -24.85 -6.02
N LEU A 145 1.73 -23.76 -5.35
CA LEU A 145 2.36 -23.30 -4.10
C LEU A 145 1.66 -23.78 -2.81
N LYS A 146 0.64 -24.63 -2.93
CA LYS A 146 -0.23 -25.01 -1.80
C LYS A 146 0.56 -25.63 -0.63
N GLU A 147 1.63 -26.38 -0.90
CA GLU A 147 2.42 -27.02 0.16
C GLU A 147 3.25 -25.98 0.93
N GLU A 148 3.73 -24.93 0.25
CA GLU A 148 4.43 -23.80 0.87
C GLU A 148 3.51 -22.87 1.67
N ASN A 149 2.20 -22.97 1.44
CA ASN A 149 1.18 -22.08 2.00
C ASN A 149 0.09 -22.80 2.81
N ARG A 150 0.25 -24.09 3.10
CA ARG A 150 -0.74 -24.91 3.84
C ARG A 150 -2.14 -24.88 3.19
N ASN A 151 -2.17 -24.86 1.86
CA ASN A 151 -3.33 -24.80 0.99
C ASN A 151 -4.27 -23.62 1.27
N TYR A 152 -3.70 -22.46 1.62
CA TYR A 152 -4.46 -21.25 1.90
C TYR A 152 -3.66 -19.94 1.74
N GLN A 153 -4.31 -18.83 1.38
CA GLN A 153 -3.72 -17.48 1.30
C GLN A 153 -4.41 -16.50 2.26
N TRP A 154 -3.65 -15.62 2.93
CA TRP A 154 -4.24 -14.55 3.75
C TRP A 154 -4.93 -13.50 2.87
N ALA A 155 -4.33 -13.19 1.72
CA ALA A 155 -4.88 -12.30 0.70
C ALA A 155 -5.26 -10.93 1.29
N ASP A 156 -6.39 -10.35 0.88
CA ASP A 156 -6.86 -9.06 1.38
C ASP A 156 -7.44 -9.17 2.81
N TRP A 157 -6.54 -9.40 3.76
CA TRP A 157 -6.82 -9.73 5.15
C TRP A 157 -7.64 -8.64 5.84
N LEU A 158 -8.67 -9.05 6.59
CA LEU A 158 -9.58 -8.15 7.34
C LEU A 158 -10.42 -7.21 6.46
N SER A 159 -10.59 -7.55 5.19
CA SER A 159 -11.59 -6.92 4.34
C SER A 159 -13.03 -7.24 4.81
N TYR A 160 -14.00 -6.52 4.26
CA TYR A 160 -15.43 -6.78 4.46
C TYR A 160 -16.03 -7.48 3.24
N GLU A 161 -15.16 -8.00 2.36
CA GLU A 161 -15.55 -8.57 1.07
C GLU A 161 -15.93 -10.07 1.19
N PRO A 162 -16.72 -10.62 0.25
CA PRO A 162 -17.28 -11.97 0.37
C PRO A 162 -16.25 -13.11 0.52
N LEU A 163 -15.07 -12.95 -0.07
CA LEU A 163 -14.00 -13.96 -0.09
C LEU A 163 -12.93 -13.69 0.97
N GLU A 164 -13.27 -12.95 2.02
CA GLU A 164 -12.34 -12.68 3.10
C GLU A 164 -11.98 -13.94 3.89
N SER A 165 -10.73 -13.93 4.33
CA SER A 165 -9.95 -15.08 4.68
C SER A 165 -10.02 -15.40 6.19
N CYS A 166 -9.87 -14.38 7.05
CA CYS A 166 -9.92 -14.46 8.51
C CYS A 166 -11.29 -14.90 9.04
N GLY A 167 -12.35 -14.28 8.53
CA GLY A 167 -13.75 -14.52 8.88
C GLY A 167 -14.30 -15.82 8.28
N GLY A 168 -13.55 -16.44 7.36
CA GLY A 168 -13.85 -17.74 6.79
C GLY A 168 -14.72 -17.73 5.54
N GLY A 169 -15.04 -16.55 4.98
CA GLY A 169 -15.80 -16.40 3.74
C GLY A 169 -15.17 -17.11 2.54
N ALA A 170 -13.84 -17.25 2.55
CA ALA A 170 -13.09 -17.98 1.52
C ALA A 170 -13.25 -19.52 1.56
N PHE A 171 -14.01 -20.10 2.49
CA PHE A 171 -14.00 -21.53 2.76
C PHE A 171 -15.40 -22.15 2.88
N HIS A 172 -15.48 -23.44 2.55
CA HIS A 172 -16.62 -24.29 2.85
C HIS A 172 -16.19 -25.56 3.59
N LYS A 173 -17.16 -26.34 4.09
CA LYS A 173 -16.91 -27.70 4.60
C LYS A 173 -17.27 -28.71 3.54
N ASP A 174 -16.34 -29.61 3.20
CA ASP A 174 -16.60 -30.71 2.29
C ASP A 174 -17.55 -31.76 2.90
N ALA A 175 -17.89 -32.80 2.13
CA ALA A 175 -18.77 -33.88 2.58
C ALA A 175 -18.25 -34.64 3.83
N LYS A 176 -16.95 -34.51 4.17
CA LYS A 176 -16.31 -35.10 5.35
C LYS A 176 -16.16 -34.10 6.50
N GLY A 177 -16.72 -32.89 6.36
CA GLY A 177 -16.62 -31.82 7.34
C GLY A 177 -15.28 -31.08 7.36
N LYS A 178 -14.36 -31.38 6.44
CA LYS A 178 -13.05 -30.71 6.35
C LYS A 178 -13.23 -29.33 5.74
N ARG A 179 -12.63 -28.31 6.36
CA ARG A 179 -12.57 -26.95 5.81
C ARG A 179 -11.68 -26.94 4.55
N THR A 180 -12.22 -26.50 3.42
CA THR A 180 -11.50 -26.39 2.15
C THR A 180 -11.81 -25.05 1.48
N PRO A 181 -10.85 -24.47 0.72
CA PRO A 181 -11.09 -23.23 -0.02
C PRO A 181 -12.23 -23.36 -1.04
N LEU A 182 -12.98 -22.29 -1.23
CA LEU A 182 -13.91 -22.16 -2.36
C LEU A 182 -13.12 -22.03 -3.68
N PRO A 183 -13.63 -22.57 -4.81
CA PRO A 183 -13.02 -22.32 -6.12
C PRO A 183 -12.84 -20.82 -6.43
N ASP A 184 -13.86 -20.01 -6.17
CA ASP A 184 -13.81 -18.56 -6.36
C ASP A 184 -12.73 -17.88 -5.49
N ALA A 185 -12.47 -18.42 -4.29
CA ALA A 185 -11.39 -17.92 -3.43
C ALA A 185 -10.01 -18.25 -4.00
N ILE A 186 -9.81 -19.46 -4.55
CA ILE A 186 -8.57 -19.83 -5.23
C ILE A 186 -8.34 -18.93 -6.44
N ASP A 187 -9.38 -18.66 -7.24
CA ASP A 187 -9.31 -17.73 -8.36
C ASP A 187 -8.95 -16.31 -7.91
N TYR A 188 -9.57 -15.83 -6.83
CA TYR A 188 -9.25 -14.52 -6.23
C TYR A 188 -7.79 -14.43 -5.80
N TRP A 189 -7.31 -15.44 -5.05
CA TRP A 189 -5.93 -15.48 -4.58
C TRP A 189 -4.93 -15.52 -5.74
N ASN A 190 -5.20 -16.32 -6.77
CA ASN A 190 -4.38 -16.36 -7.98
C ASN A 190 -4.38 -15.02 -8.73
N TYR A 191 -5.52 -14.31 -8.76
CA TYR A 191 -5.60 -12.99 -9.35
C TYR A 191 -4.76 -11.96 -8.58
N LEU A 192 -4.84 -11.96 -7.25
CA LEU A 192 -4.00 -11.10 -6.41
C LEU A 192 -2.51 -11.44 -6.55
N SER A 193 -2.18 -12.73 -6.58
CA SER A 193 -0.79 -13.21 -6.73
C SER A 193 -0.19 -12.79 -8.07
N ALA A 194 -0.95 -12.92 -9.16
CA ALA A 194 -0.53 -12.41 -10.46
C ALA A 194 -0.44 -10.87 -10.48
N SER A 195 -1.29 -10.16 -9.72
CA SER A 195 -1.23 -8.71 -9.59
C SER A 195 0.01 -8.24 -8.85
N TYR A 196 0.44 -8.96 -7.80
CA TYR A 196 1.71 -8.71 -7.12
C TYR A 196 2.91 -9.10 -7.98
N TRP A 197 2.81 -10.16 -8.79
CA TRP A 197 3.84 -10.49 -9.77
C TRP A 197 4.13 -9.33 -10.75
N VAL A 198 3.09 -8.62 -11.22
CA VAL A 198 3.27 -7.39 -12.03
C VAL A 198 4.01 -6.30 -11.25
N ILE A 199 3.62 -6.07 -9.99
CA ILE A 199 4.18 -5.02 -9.12
C ILE A 199 5.65 -5.31 -8.84
N ASP A 200 5.96 -6.50 -8.35
CA ASP A 200 7.31 -6.90 -7.95
C ASP A 200 8.25 -6.95 -9.14
N ALA A 201 7.80 -7.45 -10.30
CA ALA A 201 8.59 -7.39 -11.53
C ALA A 201 8.86 -5.93 -11.97
N GLY A 202 7.88 -5.04 -11.83
CA GLY A 202 8.07 -3.61 -12.10
C GLY A 202 9.11 -2.98 -11.17
N MET A 203 9.05 -3.29 -9.88
CA MET A 203 10.02 -2.81 -8.89
C MET A 203 11.43 -3.36 -9.15
N MET A 204 11.55 -4.64 -9.50
CA MET A 204 12.83 -5.25 -9.89
C MET A 204 13.41 -4.63 -11.16
N ARG A 205 12.59 -4.30 -12.15
CA ARG A 205 13.02 -3.54 -13.33
C ARG A 205 13.62 -2.20 -12.91
N ASP A 206 12.92 -1.43 -12.07
CA ASP A 206 13.39 -0.10 -11.66
C ASP A 206 14.73 -0.19 -10.91
N MET A 207 14.84 -1.15 -9.98
CA MET A 207 16.09 -1.41 -9.24
C MET A 207 17.23 -1.93 -10.14
N ALA A 208 16.92 -2.72 -11.17
CA ALA A 208 17.90 -3.17 -12.15
C ALA A 208 18.49 -1.97 -12.90
N VAL A 209 17.64 -1.09 -13.43
CA VAL A 209 18.05 0.16 -14.11
C VAL A 209 18.92 1.01 -13.19
N ALA A 210 18.48 1.23 -11.95
CA ALA A 210 19.18 2.06 -10.97
C ALA A 210 20.59 1.57 -10.61
N THR A 211 20.86 0.28 -10.80
CA THR A 211 22.14 -0.35 -10.46
C THR A 211 22.92 -0.85 -11.67
N GLY A 212 22.48 -0.51 -12.88
CA GLY A 212 23.15 -0.90 -14.13
C GLY A 212 23.05 -2.38 -14.49
N ARG A 213 22.07 -3.11 -13.91
CA ARG A 213 21.76 -4.51 -14.25
C ARG A 213 20.78 -4.58 -15.43
N ASP A 214 20.70 -5.74 -16.08
CA ASP A 214 19.74 -5.95 -17.17
C ASP A 214 18.30 -5.96 -16.65
N ALA A 215 17.51 -4.99 -17.11
CA ALA A 215 16.12 -4.82 -16.72
C ALA A 215 15.14 -5.55 -17.66
N SER A 216 15.60 -5.98 -18.85
CA SER A 216 14.74 -6.52 -19.92
C SER A 216 13.96 -7.76 -19.49
N ARG A 217 14.59 -8.61 -18.66
CA ARG A 217 13.94 -9.78 -18.08
C ARG A 217 12.70 -9.41 -17.26
N TYR A 218 12.80 -8.37 -16.44
CA TYR A 218 11.70 -7.94 -15.58
C TYR A 218 10.63 -7.18 -16.36
N GLU A 219 10.99 -6.42 -17.40
CA GLU A 219 10.04 -5.85 -18.37
C GLU A 219 9.21 -6.92 -19.07
N ASN A 220 9.86 -8.01 -19.48
CA ASN A 220 9.20 -9.18 -20.06
C ASN A 220 8.27 -9.85 -19.04
N MET A 221 8.70 -10.02 -17.79
CA MET A 221 7.84 -10.56 -16.72
C MET A 221 6.60 -9.68 -16.47
N VAL A 222 6.75 -8.36 -16.43
CA VAL A 222 5.61 -7.42 -16.30
C VAL A 222 4.62 -7.65 -17.45
N SER A 223 5.12 -7.71 -18.68
CA SER A 223 4.30 -7.88 -19.88
C SER A 223 3.57 -9.24 -19.89
N GLU A 224 4.29 -10.30 -19.52
CA GLU A 224 3.76 -11.65 -19.40
C GLU A 224 2.68 -11.75 -18.31
N ALA A 225 2.95 -11.23 -17.11
CA ALA A 225 2.02 -11.26 -15.99
C ALA A 225 0.74 -10.48 -16.31
N LYS A 226 0.83 -9.29 -16.93
CA LYS A 226 -0.35 -8.54 -17.39
C LYS A 226 -1.16 -9.32 -18.43
N ALA A 227 -0.50 -9.97 -19.39
CA ALA A 227 -1.16 -10.81 -20.39
C ALA A 227 -1.83 -12.03 -19.75
N TYR A 228 -1.15 -12.68 -18.80
CA TYR A 228 -1.69 -13.78 -18.01
C TYR A 228 -2.95 -13.35 -17.25
N ILE A 229 -2.94 -12.18 -16.60
CA ILE A 229 -4.10 -11.67 -15.88
C ILE A 229 -5.29 -11.48 -16.83
N ARG A 230 -5.09 -10.76 -17.95
CA ARG A 230 -6.14 -10.51 -18.95
C ARG A 230 -6.74 -11.80 -19.47
N ASN A 231 -5.90 -12.77 -19.82
CA ASN A 231 -6.34 -14.03 -20.40
C ASN A 231 -7.02 -14.95 -19.40
N LYS A 232 -6.50 -15.04 -18.16
CA LYS A 232 -7.02 -15.98 -17.15
C LYS A 232 -8.27 -15.44 -16.47
N PHE A 233 -8.27 -14.18 -16.03
CA PHE A 233 -9.28 -13.66 -15.10
C PHE A 233 -10.31 -12.71 -15.71
N LEU A 234 -10.07 -12.15 -16.91
CA LEU A 234 -10.98 -11.18 -17.52
C LEU A 234 -11.64 -11.70 -18.81
N ASN A 235 -12.86 -11.24 -19.05
CA ASN A 235 -13.55 -11.36 -20.33
C ASN A 235 -13.13 -10.25 -21.28
N ALA A 236 -13.50 -10.37 -22.56
CA ALA A 236 -13.17 -9.39 -23.61
C ALA A 236 -13.71 -7.97 -23.33
N ASN A 237 -14.74 -7.84 -22.49
CA ASN A 237 -15.32 -6.56 -22.05
C ASN A 237 -14.65 -5.98 -20.79
N GLY A 238 -13.64 -6.64 -20.23
CA GLY A 238 -12.94 -6.19 -19.01
C GLY A 238 -13.62 -6.56 -17.69
N GLU A 239 -14.68 -7.38 -17.71
CA GLU A 239 -15.27 -7.94 -16.50
C GLU A 239 -14.50 -9.17 -16.01
N PHE A 240 -14.51 -9.40 -14.69
CA PHE A 240 -13.94 -10.60 -14.11
C PHE A 240 -14.80 -11.83 -14.46
N LYS A 241 -14.15 -12.92 -14.87
CA LYS A 241 -14.78 -14.22 -15.16
C LYS A 241 -15.45 -14.81 -13.92
N THR A 242 -14.75 -14.74 -12.79
CA THR A 242 -15.27 -15.11 -11.47
C THR A 242 -16.21 -13.99 -11.01
N SER A 243 -17.51 -14.22 -11.11
CA SER A 243 -18.54 -13.17 -11.06
C SER A 243 -18.51 -12.34 -9.78
N VAL A 244 -18.24 -12.98 -8.62
CA VAL A 244 -18.16 -12.30 -7.32
C VAL A 244 -17.05 -11.24 -7.26
N LEU A 245 -15.98 -11.35 -8.05
CA LEU A 245 -14.93 -10.33 -8.08
C LEU A 245 -15.41 -9.00 -8.68
N ASN A 246 -16.48 -9.02 -9.48
CA ASN A 246 -17.10 -7.79 -9.99
C ASN A 246 -17.89 -7.04 -8.91
N THR A 247 -18.15 -7.64 -7.74
CA THR A 247 -18.86 -7.00 -6.62
C THR A 247 -17.91 -6.48 -5.53
N MET A 248 -16.59 -6.55 -5.75
CA MET A 248 -15.53 -6.25 -4.78
C MET A 248 -14.73 -5.01 -5.21
N GLN A 249 -14.24 -4.24 -4.24
CA GLN A 249 -13.37 -3.08 -4.43
C GLN A 249 -11.94 -3.53 -4.75
N THR A 250 -11.39 -4.47 -3.99
CA THR A 250 -9.96 -4.85 -4.10
C THR A 250 -9.57 -5.36 -5.48
N PRO A 251 -10.33 -6.26 -6.15
CA PRO A 251 -10.01 -6.68 -7.51
C PRO A 251 -10.03 -5.52 -8.51
N ALA A 252 -11.02 -4.63 -8.42
CA ALA A 252 -11.10 -3.47 -9.31
C ALA A 252 -9.91 -2.53 -9.12
N LEU A 253 -9.48 -2.30 -7.87
CA LEU A 253 -8.32 -1.46 -7.55
C LEU A 253 -7.03 -2.05 -8.14
N PHE A 254 -6.77 -3.35 -8.00
CA PHE A 254 -5.59 -3.98 -8.60
C PHE A 254 -5.63 -3.96 -10.14
N ALA A 255 -6.81 -4.12 -10.76
CA ALA A 255 -6.94 -4.03 -12.21
C ALA A 255 -6.59 -2.62 -12.73
N LEU A 256 -7.03 -1.57 -12.02
CA LEU A 256 -6.72 -0.18 -12.34
C LEU A 256 -5.24 0.14 -12.07
N LYS A 257 -4.71 -0.23 -10.89
CA LYS A 257 -3.30 0.00 -10.52
C LYS A 257 -2.33 -0.56 -11.56
N ASN A 258 -2.57 -1.80 -11.97
CA ASN A 258 -1.68 -2.50 -12.90
C ASN A 258 -1.95 -2.17 -14.37
N GLY A 259 -2.91 -1.29 -14.68
CA GLY A 259 -3.30 -0.98 -16.05
C GLY A 259 -3.70 -2.23 -16.83
N ILE A 260 -4.49 -3.12 -16.21
CA ILE A 260 -4.94 -4.36 -16.84
C ILE A 260 -6.04 -4.08 -17.86
N VAL A 261 -6.89 -3.10 -17.58
CA VAL A 261 -7.98 -2.62 -18.43
C VAL A 261 -7.68 -1.23 -18.97
N GLU A 262 -8.08 -0.98 -20.21
CA GLU A 262 -7.85 0.29 -20.93
C GLU A 262 -9.11 0.71 -21.71
N GLY A 263 -9.16 1.96 -22.16
CA GLY A 263 -10.29 2.52 -22.92
C GLY A 263 -11.63 2.28 -22.25
N LYS A 264 -12.63 1.81 -23.01
CA LYS A 264 -13.98 1.55 -22.50
C LYS A 264 -14.01 0.57 -21.31
N ALA A 265 -13.16 -0.46 -21.30
CA ALA A 265 -13.12 -1.41 -20.20
C ALA A 265 -12.64 -0.75 -18.89
N LYS A 266 -11.72 0.22 -18.98
CA LYS A 266 -11.30 1.04 -17.84
C LYS A 266 -12.44 1.95 -17.37
N ASP A 267 -13.15 2.61 -18.28
CA ASP A 267 -14.28 3.48 -17.94
C ASP A 267 -15.40 2.69 -17.24
N ASP A 268 -15.75 1.51 -17.76
CA ASP A 268 -16.77 0.63 -17.19
C ASP A 268 -16.34 0.10 -15.80
N MET A 269 -15.05 -0.22 -15.61
CA MET A 269 -14.47 -0.59 -14.32
C MET A 269 -14.61 0.55 -13.29
N ILE A 270 -14.31 1.79 -13.70
CA ILE A 270 -14.45 2.99 -12.86
C ILE A 270 -15.93 3.19 -12.49
N ILE A 271 -16.86 3.10 -13.45
CA ILE A 271 -18.31 3.23 -13.19
C ILE A 271 -18.76 2.18 -12.17
N ARG A 272 -18.34 0.92 -12.33
CA ARG A 272 -18.68 -0.17 -11.41
C ARG A 272 -18.11 0.08 -10.02
N LEU A 273 -16.87 0.53 -9.91
CA LEU A 273 -16.23 0.82 -8.63
C LEU A 273 -16.91 2.00 -7.92
N ARG A 274 -17.26 3.08 -8.63
CA ARG A 274 -18.04 4.20 -8.10
C ARG A 274 -19.40 3.73 -7.57
N LYS A 275 -20.10 2.87 -8.34
CA LYS A 275 -21.36 2.27 -7.89
C LYS A 275 -21.16 1.43 -6.62
N ASN A 276 -20.09 0.63 -6.56
CA ASN A 276 -19.78 -0.17 -5.38
C ASN A 276 -19.61 0.70 -4.13
N PHE A 277 -18.85 1.80 -4.21
CA PHE A 277 -18.75 2.74 -3.07
C PHE A 277 -20.11 3.29 -2.65
N ALA A 278 -20.93 3.72 -3.61
CA ALA A 278 -22.26 4.23 -3.32
C ALA A 278 -23.16 3.18 -2.63
N ASP A 279 -23.14 1.93 -3.11
CA ASP A 279 -23.89 0.82 -2.53
C ASP A 279 -23.44 0.48 -1.10
N HIS A 280 -22.16 0.74 -0.76
CA HIS A 280 -21.60 0.56 0.59
C HIS A 280 -21.57 1.86 1.41
N GLY A 281 -22.41 2.83 1.06
CA GLY A 281 -22.57 4.07 1.82
C GLY A 281 -21.30 4.94 1.87
N ASN A 282 -20.48 4.86 0.82
CA ASN A 282 -19.15 5.47 0.69
C ASN A 282 -18.18 5.04 1.78
N CYS A 283 -18.23 3.77 2.18
CA CYS A 283 -17.23 3.15 3.05
C CYS A 283 -16.30 2.25 2.23
N LEU A 284 -15.04 2.18 2.65
CA LEU A 284 -14.11 1.18 2.14
C LEU A 284 -14.61 -0.23 2.47
N GLN A 285 -14.32 -1.22 1.65
CA GLN A 285 -14.54 -2.63 1.95
C GLN A 285 -13.22 -3.42 2.01
N THR A 286 -12.11 -2.74 1.74
CA THR A 286 -10.78 -3.32 1.55
C THR A 286 -10.12 -3.77 2.85
N GLY A 287 -9.30 -4.82 2.74
CA GLY A 287 -8.40 -5.32 3.77
C GLY A 287 -7.01 -4.69 3.65
N PHE A 288 -5.98 -5.37 4.16
CA PHE A 288 -4.60 -4.85 4.16
C PHE A 288 -4.10 -4.49 2.76
N LEU A 289 -4.23 -5.42 1.81
CA LEU A 289 -3.64 -5.27 0.48
C LEU A 289 -4.43 -4.25 -0.36
N GLY A 290 -5.76 -4.32 -0.33
CA GLY A 290 -6.61 -3.36 -1.04
C GLY A 290 -6.47 -1.94 -0.48
N THR A 291 -6.40 -1.78 0.84
CA THR A 291 -6.28 -0.46 1.48
C THR A 291 -4.95 0.19 1.16
N SER A 292 -3.86 -0.59 1.03
CA SER A 292 -2.52 -0.07 0.71
C SER A 292 -2.46 0.67 -0.63
N ILE A 293 -3.32 0.33 -1.58
CA ILE A 293 -3.34 0.94 -2.92
C ILE A 293 -4.56 1.83 -3.15
N LEU A 294 -5.53 1.82 -2.24
CA LEU A 294 -6.86 2.40 -2.42
C LEU A 294 -6.80 3.88 -2.82
N MET A 295 -6.16 4.70 -1.98
CA MET A 295 -6.19 6.15 -2.14
C MET A 295 -5.37 6.64 -3.35
N PRO A 296 -4.15 6.15 -3.60
CA PRO A 296 -3.40 6.49 -4.82
C PRO A 296 -4.14 6.07 -6.09
N VAL A 297 -4.65 4.84 -6.16
CA VAL A 297 -5.34 4.32 -7.36
C VAL A 297 -6.61 5.12 -7.66
N LEU A 298 -7.38 5.49 -6.65
CA LEU A 298 -8.54 6.37 -6.85
C LEU A 298 -8.13 7.70 -7.46
N THR A 299 -7.10 8.33 -6.90
CA THR A 299 -6.61 9.65 -7.32
C THR A 299 -6.07 9.64 -8.76
N GLU A 300 -5.21 8.66 -9.08
CA GLU A 300 -4.62 8.49 -10.41
C GLU A 300 -5.66 8.21 -11.50
N ASN A 301 -6.82 7.67 -11.13
CA ASN A 301 -7.91 7.35 -12.05
C ASN A 301 -9.05 8.38 -12.00
N GLY A 302 -8.79 9.60 -11.52
CA GLY A 302 -9.75 10.70 -11.55
C GLY A 302 -10.91 10.54 -10.56
N MET A 303 -10.71 9.77 -9.49
CA MET A 303 -11.66 9.53 -8.41
C MET A 303 -11.20 10.16 -7.09
N SER A 304 -10.50 11.30 -7.16
CA SER A 304 -10.08 12.06 -5.96
C SER A 304 -11.26 12.52 -5.11
N ASP A 305 -12.44 12.71 -5.71
CA ASP A 305 -13.69 12.97 -4.99
C ASP A 305 -14.01 11.83 -4.01
N ILE A 306 -13.91 10.58 -4.46
CA ILE A 306 -14.12 9.41 -3.59
C ILE A 306 -13.00 9.28 -2.56
N ALA A 307 -11.74 9.52 -2.94
CA ALA A 307 -10.64 9.49 -1.98
C ALA A 307 -10.90 10.47 -0.81
N TRP A 308 -11.32 11.69 -1.09
CA TRP A 308 -11.69 12.66 -0.05
C TRP A 308 -12.92 12.24 0.76
N GLU A 309 -13.95 11.67 0.12
CA GLU A 309 -15.10 11.10 0.85
C GLU A 309 -14.65 10.01 1.84
N LEU A 310 -13.72 9.13 1.44
CA LEU A 310 -13.23 8.05 2.29
C LEU A 310 -12.37 8.55 3.45
N LEU A 311 -11.46 9.50 3.22
CA LEU A 311 -10.66 10.10 4.29
C LEU A 311 -11.54 10.77 5.35
N LEU A 312 -12.61 11.45 4.92
CA LEU A 312 -13.52 12.18 5.79
C LEU A 312 -14.73 11.34 6.27
N GLN A 313 -14.83 10.08 5.85
CA GLN A 313 -15.93 9.19 6.20
C GLN A 313 -15.95 8.93 7.71
N ARG A 314 -17.13 9.00 8.32
CA ARG A 314 -17.35 8.77 9.75
C ARG A 314 -18.17 7.53 10.09
N LYS A 315 -18.67 6.81 9.09
CA LYS A 315 -19.36 5.51 9.26
C LYS A 315 -18.36 4.37 9.34
N ASN A 316 -18.74 3.27 10.00
CA ASN A 316 -17.97 2.03 9.99
C ASN A 316 -18.22 1.26 8.67
N PRO A 317 -17.17 0.80 7.96
CA PRO A 317 -15.74 0.99 8.25
C PRO A 317 -15.17 2.29 7.65
N SER A 318 -14.37 3.00 8.45
CA SER A 318 -13.53 4.12 8.00
C SER A 318 -12.42 4.44 9.00
N TRP A 319 -11.42 5.23 8.58
CA TRP A 319 -10.36 5.69 9.47
C TRP A 319 -10.89 6.58 10.61
N LEU A 320 -11.67 7.61 10.28
CA LEU A 320 -12.16 8.55 11.30
C LEU A 320 -13.22 7.93 12.21
N TYR A 321 -13.85 6.83 11.82
CA TYR A 321 -14.70 6.07 12.74
C TYR A 321 -13.89 5.60 13.96
N SER A 322 -12.67 5.09 13.78
CA SER A 322 -11.83 4.69 14.92
C SER A 322 -11.48 5.89 15.82
N VAL A 323 -11.19 7.05 15.22
CA VAL A 323 -10.90 8.30 15.94
C VAL A 323 -12.11 8.74 16.77
N ASP A 324 -13.30 8.70 16.20
CA ASP A 324 -14.56 9.00 16.89
C ASP A 324 -14.83 8.07 18.08
N ASN A 325 -14.32 6.85 18.00
CA ASN A 325 -14.41 5.84 19.05
C ASN A 325 -13.25 5.93 20.07
N GLY A 326 -12.45 7.00 20.03
CA GLY A 326 -11.41 7.28 21.02
C GLY A 326 -10.04 6.67 20.71
N ALA A 327 -9.80 6.24 19.46
CA ALA A 327 -8.50 5.70 19.06
C ALA A 327 -7.36 6.70 19.29
N THR A 328 -6.25 6.21 19.83
CA THR A 328 -4.97 6.96 19.95
C THR A 328 -3.84 6.34 19.14
N THR A 329 -4.13 5.24 18.45
CA THR A 329 -3.29 4.48 17.53
C THR A 329 -4.18 3.87 16.45
N ILE A 330 -3.59 3.41 15.34
CA ILE A 330 -4.34 2.65 14.33
C ILE A 330 -4.68 1.26 14.88
N TRP A 331 -5.89 0.79 14.60
CA TRP A 331 -6.38 -0.51 15.06
C TRP A 331 -6.20 -1.59 13.99
N GLU A 332 -6.09 -2.85 14.42
CA GLU A 332 -5.97 -4.00 13.52
C GLU A 332 -7.23 -4.23 12.70
N ARG A 333 -8.41 -4.04 13.31
CA ARG A 333 -9.71 -4.12 12.62
C ARG A 333 -10.37 -2.74 12.58
N TRP A 334 -11.07 -2.48 11.48
CA TRP A 334 -11.97 -1.33 11.34
C TRP A 334 -13.01 -1.23 12.47
N ASN A 335 -13.42 -2.36 13.03
CA ASN A 335 -14.40 -2.47 14.11
C ASN A 335 -13.80 -2.99 15.43
N SER A 336 -12.53 -2.69 15.71
CA SER A 336 -11.87 -3.23 16.92
C SER A 336 -12.59 -2.85 18.22
N TYR A 337 -13.18 -1.66 18.25
CA TYR A 337 -14.15 -1.24 19.24
C TYR A 337 -15.21 -0.36 18.58
N MET A 338 -16.44 -0.45 19.09
CA MET A 338 -17.56 0.38 18.68
C MET A 338 -18.24 0.85 19.97
N ILE A 339 -18.35 2.15 20.22
CA ILE A 339 -19.00 2.72 21.42
C ILE A 339 -20.36 2.07 21.67
N GLU A 340 -21.11 1.80 20.60
CA GLU A 340 -22.44 1.21 20.66
C GLU A 340 -22.46 -0.31 20.95
N LYS A 341 -21.41 -1.05 20.58
CA LYS A 341 -21.40 -2.53 20.59
C LYS A 341 -20.28 -3.14 21.45
N GLY A 342 -19.40 -2.31 22.00
CA GLY A 342 -18.22 -2.73 22.74
C GLY A 342 -17.10 -3.29 21.85
N MET A 343 -16.36 -4.25 22.41
CA MET A 343 -15.21 -4.88 21.76
C MET A 343 -15.62 -5.70 20.53
N GLY A 344 -14.83 -5.57 19.47
CA GLY A 344 -14.86 -6.49 18.33
C GLY A 344 -14.44 -7.93 18.69
N PRO A 345 -14.25 -8.80 17.69
CA PRO A 345 -13.94 -10.22 17.90
C PRO A 345 -12.69 -10.44 18.77
N ARG A 346 -12.84 -10.96 20.00
CA ARG A 346 -11.81 -10.93 21.07
C ARG A 346 -10.50 -11.69 20.80
N GLY A 347 -10.42 -12.57 19.79
CA GLY A 347 -9.24 -13.41 19.54
C GLY A 347 -8.08 -12.65 18.89
N MET A 348 -8.36 -11.94 17.81
CA MET A 348 -7.38 -11.20 16.99
C MET A 348 -7.92 -9.78 16.82
N ASN A 349 -7.65 -8.93 17.81
CA ASN A 349 -8.21 -7.59 17.92
C ASN A 349 -7.28 -6.61 18.65
N SER A 350 -6.19 -6.24 18.00
CA SER A 350 -5.25 -5.24 18.47
C SER A 350 -5.76 -3.81 18.27
N PHE A 351 -5.50 -2.96 19.26
CA PHE A 351 -5.75 -1.51 19.19
C PHE A 351 -4.53 -0.73 18.72
N ASN A 352 -3.44 -1.41 18.35
CA ASN A 352 -2.21 -0.80 17.90
C ASN A 352 -1.57 -1.68 16.81
N HIS A 353 -1.91 -1.39 15.56
CA HIS A 353 -1.47 -2.08 14.34
C HIS A 353 -1.33 -1.02 13.24
N TYR A 354 -0.13 -0.80 12.72
CA TYR A 354 0.11 0.37 11.86
C TYR A 354 -0.39 0.22 10.41
N ALA A 355 -0.78 -0.98 9.96
CA ALA A 355 -1.11 -1.28 8.57
C ALA A 355 -2.07 -0.25 7.92
N TYR A 356 -3.22 0.03 8.55
CA TYR A 356 -4.18 1.00 8.00
C TYR A 356 -3.76 2.47 8.14
N GLY A 357 -2.64 2.74 8.82
CA GLY A 357 -1.97 4.04 8.81
C GLY A 357 -1.43 4.42 7.43
N VAL A 358 -1.38 3.46 6.48
CA VAL A 358 -0.97 3.65 5.08
C VAL A 358 -1.67 4.82 4.37
N VAL A 359 -2.87 5.21 4.80
CA VAL A 359 -3.55 6.41 4.29
C VAL A 359 -2.70 7.69 4.41
N CYS A 360 -1.75 7.73 5.34
CA CYS A 360 -0.85 8.86 5.49
C CYS A 360 0.14 9.00 4.33
N GLU A 361 0.50 7.94 3.61
CA GLU A 361 1.23 8.05 2.33
C GLU A 361 0.49 8.96 1.37
N TRP A 362 -0.82 8.75 1.19
CA TRP A 362 -1.63 9.61 0.33
C TRP A 362 -1.74 11.04 0.85
N ILE A 363 -1.77 11.24 2.17
CA ILE A 363 -1.76 12.58 2.78
C ILE A 363 -0.42 13.29 2.47
N TRP A 364 0.70 12.58 2.47
CA TRP A 364 2.00 13.14 2.09
C TRP A 364 2.11 13.38 0.57
N GLU A 365 1.88 12.35 -0.23
CA GLU A 365 2.14 12.37 -1.66
C GLU A 365 1.11 13.16 -2.45
N SER A 366 -0.17 13.03 -2.11
CA SER A 366 -1.27 13.63 -2.87
C SER A 366 -1.84 14.87 -2.19
N VAL A 367 -2.07 14.86 -0.87
CA VAL A 367 -2.65 16.05 -0.21
C VAL A 367 -1.60 17.15 -0.06
N ALA A 368 -0.45 16.84 0.53
CA ALA A 368 0.66 17.79 0.59
C ALA A 368 1.39 17.90 -0.76
N GLY A 369 1.30 16.91 -1.65
CA GLY A 369 1.95 16.99 -2.95
C GLY A 369 3.47 16.83 -2.83
N ILE A 370 3.96 15.91 -1.99
CA ILE A 370 5.39 15.59 -1.88
C ILE A 370 5.57 14.11 -2.17
N ALA A 371 5.93 13.76 -3.40
CA ALA A 371 6.21 12.38 -3.80
C ALA A 371 7.62 12.25 -4.40
N SER A 372 8.25 11.09 -4.21
CA SER A 372 9.54 10.78 -4.82
C SER A 372 9.35 10.37 -6.28
N ASP A 373 10.27 10.75 -7.16
CA ASP A 373 10.38 10.22 -8.52
C ASP A 373 11.26 8.95 -8.51
N PRO A 374 10.73 7.75 -8.82
CA PRO A 374 11.55 6.54 -8.92
C PRO A 374 12.65 6.61 -9.99
N SER A 375 12.49 7.46 -11.01
CA SER A 375 13.52 7.66 -12.05
C SER A 375 14.73 8.44 -11.52
N ASN A 376 14.55 9.17 -10.41
CA ASN A 376 15.53 10.07 -9.78
C ASN A 376 15.39 9.99 -8.25
N PRO A 377 15.68 8.83 -7.66
CA PRO A 377 15.32 8.47 -6.29
C PRO A 377 16.06 9.32 -5.25
N GLY A 378 15.53 9.31 -4.02
CA GLY A 378 16.06 10.08 -2.90
C GLY A 378 15.62 11.54 -2.90
N PHE A 379 14.54 11.86 -3.61
CA PHE A 379 14.04 13.23 -3.81
C PHE A 379 15.03 14.16 -4.52
N ARG A 380 15.92 13.62 -5.36
CA ARG A 380 16.75 14.44 -6.27
C ARG A 380 15.90 15.14 -7.32
N HIS A 381 14.88 14.45 -7.79
CA HIS A 381 13.73 15.03 -8.47
C HIS A 381 12.46 14.74 -7.64
N ILE A 382 11.60 15.74 -7.52
CA ILE A 382 10.40 15.69 -6.67
C ILE A 382 9.16 15.82 -7.55
N ILE A 383 8.16 14.97 -7.33
CA ILE A 383 6.85 15.14 -7.94
C ILE A 383 5.98 15.94 -6.98
N MET A 384 5.62 17.17 -7.36
CA MET A 384 4.80 18.07 -6.56
C MET A 384 3.44 18.32 -7.19
N LYS A 385 2.44 17.54 -6.76
CA LYS A 385 1.07 17.57 -7.32
C LYS A 385 0.02 17.49 -6.20
N PRO A 386 -0.24 18.61 -5.49
CA PRO A 386 -1.25 18.63 -4.44
C PRO A 386 -2.66 18.44 -5.01
N VAL A 387 -3.50 17.72 -4.27
CA VAL A 387 -4.91 17.45 -4.56
C VAL A 387 -5.76 18.06 -3.44
N PRO A 388 -5.96 19.39 -3.42
CA PRO A 388 -6.60 20.06 -2.29
C PRO A 388 -8.11 19.83 -2.24
N ASP A 389 -8.69 19.91 -1.04
CA ASP A 389 -10.14 19.93 -0.81
C ASP A 389 -10.49 21.02 0.23
N LYS A 390 -11.50 21.83 -0.08
CA LYS A 390 -11.94 22.95 0.77
C LYS A 390 -12.32 22.51 2.18
N ARG A 391 -12.78 21.27 2.39
CA ARG A 391 -13.17 20.72 3.70
C ARG A 391 -11.97 20.49 4.62
N LEU A 392 -10.77 20.31 4.07
CA LEU A 392 -9.54 20.24 4.88
C LEU A 392 -9.05 21.65 5.28
N GLY A 393 -9.31 22.66 4.44
CA GLY A 393 -9.00 24.06 4.69
C GLY A 393 -7.53 24.44 4.47
N SER A 394 -6.61 23.66 5.02
CA SER A 394 -5.16 23.85 4.86
C SER A 394 -4.35 22.57 5.07
N VAL A 395 -3.10 22.59 4.59
CA VAL A 395 -2.04 21.65 4.93
C VAL A 395 -0.74 22.42 5.13
N ASN A 396 0.11 21.92 6.03
CA ASN A 396 1.49 22.36 6.18
C ASN A 396 2.35 21.11 6.42
N ALA A 397 3.20 20.80 5.44
CA ALA A 397 4.08 19.66 5.43
C ALA A 397 5.55 20.09 5.35
N VAL A 398 6.37 19.50 6.20
CA VAL A 398 7.82 19.73 6.28
C VAL A 398 8.50 18.37 6.29
N TYR A 399 9.32 18.09 5.30
CA TYR A 399 9.99 16.80 5.14
C TYR A 399 11.50 16.98 4.94
N ASN A 400 12.28 16.45 5.88
CA ASN A 400 13.74 16.39 5.80
C ASN A 400 14.14 15.13 5.02
N SER A 401 14.03 15.22 3.69
CA SER A 401 14.38 14.12 2.77
C SER A 401 15.88 13.83 2.75
N ALA A 402 16.29 12.74 2.09
CA ALA A 402 17.70 12.45 1.84
C ALA A 402 18.43 13.55 1.06
N SER A 403 17.72 14.32 0.22
CA SER A 403 18.29 15.42 -0.57
C SER A 403 18.10 16.80 0.07
N GLY A 404 17.51 16.88 1.27
CA GLY A 404 17.34 18.12 2.03
C GLY A 404 15.88 18.47 2.33
N LEU A 405 15.68 19.70 2.78
CA LEU A 405 14.40 20.19 3.30
C LEU A 405 13.40 20.50 2.19
N ILE A 406 12.32 19.73 2.15
CA ILE A 406 11.15 19.94 1.29
C ILE A 406 10.02 20.51 2.13
N LYS A 407 9.35 21.55 1.62
CA LYS A 407 8.15 22.10 2.24
C LYS A 407 7.02 22.15 1.24
N SER A 408 5.81 21.90 1.71
CA SER A 408 4.59 22.13 0.94
C SER A 408 3.48 22.55 1.90
N ALA A 409 3.02 23.79 1.76
CA ALA A 409 1.98 24.34 2.59
C ALA A 409 0.96 25.06 1.72
N TRP A 410 -0.28 24.57 1.71
CA TRP A 410 -1.37 25.26 1.03
C TRP A 410 -2.52 25.57 1.98
N ARG A 411 -3.27 26.63 1.66
CA ARG A 411 -4.46 27.05 2.41
C ARG A 411 -5.46 27.73 1.51
N TYR A 412 -6.73 27.68 1.91
CA TYR A 412 -7.78 28.51 1.32
C TYR A 412 -7.93 29.83 2.07
N GLU A 413 -7.93 30.94 1.33
CA GLU A 413 -8.27 32.28 1.83
C GLU A 413 -9.47 32.81 1.02
N GLY A 414 -10.69 32.58 1.54
CA GLY A 414 -11.91 32.78 0.76
C GLY A 414 -11.97 31.80 -0.41
N ASP A 415 -12.08 32.32 -1.63
CA ASP A 415 -12.04 31.51 -2.86
C ASP A 415 -10.63 31.29 -3.41
N LYS A 416 -9.62 31.95 -2.84
CA LYS A 416 -8.24 31.78 -3.29
C LYS A 416 -7.62 30.53 -2.69
N TRP A 417 -6.84 29.82 -3.48
CA TRP A 417 -5.94 28.78 -3.02
C TRP A 417 -4.50 29.28 -3.11
N ILE A 418 -3.81 29.31 -1.96
CA ILE A 418 -2.43 29.79 -1.84
C ILE A 418 -1.55 28.61 -1.49
N TRP A 419 -0.48 28.40 -2.25
CA TRP A 419 0.46 27.30 -2.06
C TRP A 419 1.90 27.80 -2.06
N GLU A 420 2.58 27.52 -0.96
CA GLU A 420 3.99 27.83 -0.72
C GLU A 420 4.77 26.52 -0.64
N PHE A 421 5.83 26.41 -1.43
CA PHE A 421 6.67 25.21 -1.44
C PHE A 421 8.16 25.53 -1.57
N THR A 422 8.99 24.61 -1.09
CA THR A 422 10.45 24.72 -1.11
C THR A 422 11.06 23.47 -1.73
N ILE A 423 11.97 23.67 -2.67
CA ILE A 423 12.78 22.64 -3.31
C ILE A 423 14.22 22.79 -2.78
N PRO A 424 14.86 21.70 -2.29
CA PRO A 424 16.22 21.74 -1.77
C PRO A 424 17.26 22.13 -2.83
N GLU A 425 18.40 22.66 -2.38
CA GLU A 425 19.55 22.91 -3.25
C GLU A 425 19.98 21.64 -4.01
N GLY A 426 20.34 21.81 -5.29
CA GLY A 426 20.74 20.70 -6.17
C GLY A 426 19.61 19.76 -6.62
N CYS A 427 18.37 20.03 -6.24
CA CYS A 427 17.20 19.25 -6.65
C CYS A 427 16.33 19.99 -7.68
N THR A 428 15.46 19.23 -8.35
CA THR A 428 14.41 19.76 -9.24
C THR A 428 13.04 19.20 -8.85
N ALA A 429 11.97 19.80 -9.37
CA ALA A 429 10.63 19.26 -9.20
C ALA A 429 9.72 19.49 -10.40
N SER A 430 8.97 18.45 -10.77
CA SER A 430 7.79 18.53 -11.62
C SER A 430 6.60 19.00 -10.78
N VAL A 431 6.16 20.24 -11.02
CA VAL A 431 5.06 20.88 -10.29
C VAL A 431 3.79 20.89 -11.13
N THR A 432 2.74 20.22 -10.68
CA THR A 432 1.40 20.26 -11.30
C THR A 432 0.43 20.99 -10.39
N VAL A 433 0.00 22.17 -10.81
CA VAL A 433 -0.98 22.98 -10.07
C VAL A 433 -2.38 22.36 -10.21
N PRO A 434 -3.24 22.37 -9.17
CA PRO A 434 -4.60 21.86 -9.27
C PRO A 434 -5.36 22.44 -10.48
N GLY A 435 -5.96 21.55 -11.28
CA GLY A 435 -6.67 21.90 -12.52
C GLY A 435 -5.81 21.96 -13.78
N GLU A 436 -4.47 21.87 -13.66
CA GLU A 436 -3.57 21.71 -14.80
C GLU A 436 -3.33 20.22 -15.09
N SER A 437 -3.13 19.86 -16.37
CA SER A 437 -2.78 18.49 -16.78
C SER A 437 -1.27 18.28 -16.89
N GLU A 438 -0.53 19.32 -17.26
CA GLU A 438 0.90 19.26 -17.52
C GLU A 438 1.72 19.79 -16.33
N PRO A 439 2.81 19.10 -15.93
CA PRO A 439 3.75 19.64 -14.96
C PRO A 439 4.60 20.77 -15.56
N LYS A 440 5.09 21.65 -14.68
CA LYS A 440 6.15 22.62 -14.98
C LYS A 440 7.38 22.29 -14.14
N GLU A 441 8.55 22.40 -14.72
CA GLU A 441 9.82 22.16 -14.02
C GLU A 441 10.23 23.36 -13.17
N TYR A 442 10.59 23.10 -11.92
CA TYR A 442 11.15 24.05 -10.98
C TYR A 442 12.50 23.55 -10.47
N VAL A 443 13.39 24.49 -10.14
CA VAL A 443 14.71 24.21 -9.56
C VAL A 443 14.70 24.51 -8.05
N ALA A 444 15.84 24.39 -7.38
CA ALA A 444 16.00 24.80 -5.99
C ALA A 444 15.48 26.23 -5.74
N GLY A 445 14.73 26.41 -4.64
CA GLY A 445 14.15 27.70 -4.29
C GLY A 445 12.90 27.59 -3.43
N SER A 446 12.34 28.76 -3.10
CA SER A 446 11.02 28.87 -2.45
C SER A 446 10.06 29.61 -3.38
N TYR A 447 8.88 29.05 -3.53
CA TYR A 447 7.88 29.47 -4.50
C TYR A 447 6.54 29.70 -3.83
N ASN A 448 5.75 30.59 -4.42
CA ASN A 448 4.39 30.90 -3.99
C ASN A 448 3.47 30.96 -5.21
N ILE A 449 2.39 30.20 -5.18
CA ILE A 449 1.35 30.15 -6.22
C ILE A 449 0.03 30.57 -5.59
N VAL A 450 -0.69 31.46 -6.26
CA VAL A 450 -2.03 31.91 -5.87
C VAL A 450 -2.98 31.61 -7.03
N ARG A 451 -4.08 30.92 -6.75
CA ARG A 451 -5.16 30.60 -7.70
C ARG A 451 -6.49 31.15 -7.24
#